data_AF-A0A0X3APD1-F1
#
_entry.id   AF-A0A0X3APD1-F1
#
_cell.length_a   1.000
_cell.length_b   1.000
_cell.length_c   1.000
_cell.angle_alpha   90.00
_cell.angle_beta   90.00
_cell.angle_gamma   90.00
#
_symmetry.space_group_name_H-M   'P 1'
#
loop_
_entity.id
_entity.type
_entity.pdbx_description
1 polymer ?
#
loop_
_entity_poly.entity_id
_entity_poly.type
_entity_poly.pdbx_seq_one_letter_code
_entity_poly.pdbx_strand_id
1 'polypeptide(L)'
;MLFHLYGPIQHYAWGIQCLFLQLNFYLFFYLFIIGITIPFDICDMEEDTIFTIPKYLGIRKSKFASCLCLFSSALSFVLTFCNQDDLPYVIAWEVACMISISMIVFMEKVHQFFFTRFWIEACSSLPLLIILLQKIRVVLF
;
A
#
# COMPACT_ATOMS: atom_id res chain seq x y z
N MET A 1 12.95 -47.22 0.42
CA MET A 1 12.44 -46.87 -0.93
C MET A 1 11.33 -45.80 -0.91
N LEU A 2 11.20 -44.99 0.17
CA LEU A 2 10.24 -43.87 0.23
C LEU A 2 10.93 -42.50 0.16
N PHE A 3 12.22 -42.39 0.51
CA PHE A 3 12.96 -41.12 0.52
C PHE A 3 13.23 -40.51 -0.87
N HIS A 4 13.20 -41.31 -1.95
CA HIS A 4 13.48 -40.80 -3.31
C HIS A 4 12.29 -40.09 -3.98
N LEU A 5 11.07 -40.27 -3.44
CA LEU A 5 9.85 -39.62 -3.93
C LEU A 5 9.56 -38.28 -3.22
N TYR A 6 10.15 -38.02 -2.04
CA TYR A 6 9.95 -36.77 -1.29
C TYR A 6 10.75 -35.59 -1.84
N GLY A 7 11.90 -35.83 -2.47
CA GLY A 7 12.73 -34.80 -3.08
C GLY A 7 11.97 -33.90 -4.07
N PRO A 8 11.35 -34.45 -5.13
CA PRO A 8 10.64 -33.63 -6.11
C PRO A 8 9.42 -32.91 -5.50
N ILE A 9 8.63 -33.59 -4.67
CA ILE A 9 7.42 -33.02 -4.04
C ILE A 9 7.79 -31.85 -3.10
N GLN A 10 8.86 -31.98 -2.33
CA GLN A 10 9.37 -30.87 -1.52
C GLN A 10 9.81 -29.71 -2.41
N HIS A 11 10.60 -29.93 -3.47
CA HIS A 11 11.01 -28.84 -4.36
C HIS A 11 9.83 -28.08 -5.00
N TYR A 12 8.76 -28.79 -5.40
CA TYR A 12 7.54 -28.14 -5.88
C TYR A 12 6.82 -27.36 -4.78
N ALA A 13 6.74 -27.89 -3.55
CA ALA A 13 6.15 -27.19 -2.41
C ALA A 13 6.92 -25.91 -2.04
N TRP A 14 8.26 -25.97 -2.03
CA TRP A 14 9.13 -24.79 -1.85
C TRP A 14 8.92 -23.77 -2.98
N GLY A 15 8.82 -24.22 -4.23
CA GLY A 15 8.54 -23.35 -5.38
C GLY A 15 7.19 -22.63 -5.27
N ILE A 16 6.14 -23.34 -4.87
CA ILE A 16 4.79 -22.77 -4.66
C ILE A 16 4.80 -21.77 -3.50
N GLN A 17 5.49 -22.08 -2.40
CA GLN A 17 5.62 -21.17 -1.25
C GLN A 17 6.34 -19.87 -1.64
N CYS A 18 7.44 -19.96 -2.38
CA CYS A 18 8.17 -18.79 -2.86
C CYS A 18 7.31 -17.93 -3.82
N LEU A 19 6.55 -18.56 -4.72
CA LEU A 19 5.65 -17.85 -5.63
C LEU A 19 4.55 -17.13 -4.85
N PHE A 20 3.94 -17.78 -3.86
CA PHE A 20 2.92 -17.19 -3.01
C PHE A 20 3.47 -15.97 -2.26
N LEU A 21 4.70 -16.05 -1.73
CA LEU A 21 5.35 -14.96 -1.02
C LEU A 21 5.67 -13.77 -1.94
N GLN A 22 6.12 -14.04 -3.18
CA GLN A 22 6.31 -13.00 -4.20
C GLN A 22 4.99 -12.32 -4.57
N LEU A 23 3.91 -13.09 -4.77
CA LEU A 23 2.61 -12.53 -5.13
C LEU A 23 2.07 -11.61 -4.02
N ASN A 24 2.20 -12.02 -2.76
CA ASN A 24 1.83 -11.18 -1.62
C ASN A 24 2.69 -9.92 -1.53
N PHE A 25 3.98 -10.01 -1.85
CA PHE A 25 4.86 -8.86 -1.90
C PHE A 25 4.36 -7.80 -2.90
N TYR A 26 4.00 -8.22 -4.10
CA TYR A 26 3.45 -7.29 -5.10
C TYR A 26 2.05 -6.78 -4.72
N LEU A 27 1.25 -7.58 -4.02
CA LEU A 27 -0.14 -7.25 -3.70
C LEU A 27 -0.24 -6.00 -2.82
N PHE A 28 0.48 -5.94 -1.69
CA PHE A 28 0.36 -4.79 -0.79
C PHE A 28 0.87 -3.50 -1.45
N PHE A 29 1.96 -3.57 -2.24
CA PHE A 29 2.48 -2.42 -2.98
C PHE A 29 1.48 -1.94 -4.02
N TYR A 30 0.90 -2.87 -4.79
CA TYR A 30 -0.09 -2.55 -5.81
C TYR A 30 -1.34 -1.91 -5.21
N LEU A 31 -1.85 -2.46 -4.10
CA LEU A 31 -2.99 -1.90 -3.36
C LEU A 31 -2.67 -0.51 -2.81
N PHE A 32 -1.46 -0.29 -2.31
CA PHE A 32 -1.03 1.01 -1.81
C PHE A 32 -1.00 2.05 -2.93
N ILE A 33 -0.36 1.72 -4.05
CA ILE A 33 -0.26 2.60 -5.22
C ILE A 33 -1.65 2.97 -5.74
N ILE A 34 -2.53 1.98 -5.94
CA ILE A 34 -3.93 2.27 -6.35
C ILE A 34 -4.62 3.18 -5.33
N GLY A 35 -4.44 2.89 -4.04
CA GLY A 35 -5.02 3.66 -2.95
C GLY A 35 -4.66 5.14 -3.06
N ILE A 36 -3.38 5.46 -3.24
CA ILE A 36 -2.93 6.85 -3.35
C ILE A 36 -3.18 7.48 -4.72
N THR A 37 -3.33 6.71 -5.81
CA THR A 37 -3.56 7.27 -7.16
C THR A 37 -5.01 7.69 -7.41
N ILE A 38 -6.00 7.01 -6.83
CA ILE A 38 -7.44 7.37 -6.99
C ILE A 38 -7.74 8.83 -6.62
N PRO A 39 -7.16 9.43 -5.56
CA PRO A 39 -7.26 10.86 -5.28
C PRO A 39 -6.87 11.79 -6.42
N PHE A 40 -5.87 11.42 -7.23
CA PHE A 40 -5.46 12.19 -8.40
C PHE A 40 -6.56 12.17 -9.46
N ASP A 41 -7.11 10.99 -9.76
CA ASP A 41 -8.26 10.86 -10.66
C ASP A 41 -9.49 11.65 -10.17
N ILE A 42 -9.68 11.79 -8.85
CA ILE A 42 -10.78 12.58 -8.29
C ILE A 42 -10.58 14.07 -8.56
N CYS A 43 -9.35 14.55 -8.50
CA CYS A 43 -9.02 15.95 -8.77
C CYS A 43 -9.16 16.30 -10.25
N ASP A 44 -8.68 15.41 -11.12
CA ASP A 44 -8.66 15.62 -12.57
C ASP A 44 -10.00 15.22 -13.23
N MET A 45 -11.00 14.80 -12.44
CA MET A 45 -12.30 14.28 -12.91
C MET A 45 -13.06 15.23 -13.86
N GLU A 46 -12.93 16.55 -13.70
CA GLU A 46 -13.61 17.56 -14.55
C GLU A 46 -12.84 17.84 -15.85
N GLU A 47 -11.53 17.63 -15.86
CA GLU A 47 -10.65 17.90 -17.01
C GLU A 47 -10.45 16.65 -17.90
N ASP A 48 -10.51 15.46 -17.31
CA ASP A 48 -10.32 14.21 -18.03
C ASP A 48 -11.32 14.06 -19.17
N THR A 49 -10.91 13.41 -20.26
CA THR A 49 -11.80 13.02 -21.37
C THR A 49 -12.16 11.54 -21.34
N ILE A 50 -11.39 10.73 -20.61
CA ILE A 50 -11.56 9.28 -20.47
C ILE A 50 -12.45 8.96 -19.26
N PHE A 51 -13.10 7.79 -19.26
CA PHE A 51 -13.85 7.28 -18.11
C PHE A 51 -12.91 6.73 -17.03
N THR A 52 -12.72 7.49 -15.96
CA THR A 52 -11.94 7.11 -14.76
C THR A 52 -12.85 6.54 -13.66
N ILE A 53 -12.25 5.93 -12.63
CA ILE A 53 -12.99 5.37 -11.48
C ILE A 53 -13.92 6.42 -10.85
N PRO A 54 -13.48 7.68 -10.60
CA PRO A 54 -14.34 8.74 -10.07
C PRO A 54 -15.49 9.13 -10.99
N LYS A 55 -15.32 9.09 -12.31
CA LYS A 55 -16.43 9.36 -13.23
C LYS A 55 -17.51 8.27 -13.21
N TYR A 56 -17.12 7.02 -13.00
CA TYR A 56 -18.06 5.90 -12.95
C TYR A 56 -18.74 5.77 -11.58
N LEU A 57 -17.97 5.87 -10.49
CA LEU A 57 -18.46 5.62 -9.12
C LEU A 57 -18.89 6.89 -8.37
N GLY A 58 -18.42 8.06 -8.82
CA GLY A 58 -18.55 9.32 -8.09
C GLY A 58 -17.55 9.46 -6.95
N ILE A 59 -17.31 10.70 -6.54
CA ILE A 59 -16.26 11.10 -5.58
C ILE A 59 -16.31 10.30 -4.26
N ARG A 60 -17.51 10.18 -3.65
CA ARG A 60 -17.66 9.53 -2.34
C ARG A 60 -17.27 8.05 -2.37
N LYS A 61 -17.71 7.33 -3.41
CA LYS A 61 -17.41 5.91 -3.56
C LYS A 61 -15.95 5.69 -3.95
N SER A 62 -15.36 6.58 -4.73
CA SER A 62 -13.93 6.51 -5.07
C SER A 62 -13.03 6.76 -3.87
N LYS A 63 -13.36 7.72 -2.99
CA LYS A 63 -12.65 7.86 -1.70
C LYS A 63 -12.75 6.61 -0.85
N PHE A 64 -13.95 6.02 -0.75
CA PHE A 64 -14.13 4.77 -0.01
C PHE A 64 -13.29 3.63 -0.61
N ALA A 65 -13.26 3.49 -1.95
CA ALA A 65 -12.43 2.51 -2.63
C ALA A 65 -10.93 2.72 -2.36
N SER A 66 -10.47 3.97 -2.41
CA SER A 66 -9.10 4.36 -2.06
C SER A 66 -8.74 3.97 -0.62
N CYS A 67 -9.59 4.31 0.36
CA CYS A 67 -9.40 3.91 1.76
C CYS A 67 -9.40 2.37 1.93
N LEU A 68 -10.27 1.67 1.21
CA LEU A 68 -10.34 0.21 1.24
C LEU A 68 -9.06 -0.42 0.66
N CYS A 69 -8.50 0.13 -0.41
CA CYS A 69 -7.23 -0.30 -0.97
C CYS A 69 -6.08 -0.10 0.02
N LEU A 70 -5.98 1.07 0.67
CA LEU A 70 -4.95 1.34 1.67
C LEU A 70 -5.09 0.46 2.91
N PHE A 71 -6.31 0.24 3.39
CA PHE A 71 -6.57 -0.66 4.51
C PHE A 71 -6.22 -2.11 4.16
N SER A 72 -6.56 -2.56 2.94
CA SER A 72 -6.22 -3.89 2.46
C SER A 72 -4.70 -4.03 2.30
N SER A 73 -4.01 -2.99 1.85
CA SER A 73 -2.55 -2.95 1.75
C SER A 73 -1.89 -3.11 3.12
N ALA A 74 -2.35 -2.34 4.12
CA ALA A 74 -1.92 -2.45 5.51
C ALA A 74 -2.09 -3.88 6.05
N LEU A 75 -3.31 -4.42 5.94
CA LEU A 75 -3.62 -5.78 6.38
C LEU A 75 -2.74 -6.83 5.66
N SER A 76 -2.59 -6.73 4.34
CA SER A 76 -1.73 -7.64 3.57
C SER A 76 -0.26 -7.57 3.99
N PHE A 77 0.24 -6.38 4.34
CA PHE A 77 1.61 -6.21 4.80
C PHE A 77 1.84 -6.92 6.14
N VAL A 78 0.96 -6.71 7.12
CA VAL A 78 1.02 -7.37 8.43
C VAL A 78 0.95 -8.90 8.31
N LEU A 79 0.09 -9.42 7.42
CA LEU A 79 -0.03 -10.85 7.20
C LEU A 79 1.21 -11.46 6.52
N THR A 80 1.94 -10.65 5.74
CA THR A 80 3.17 -11.09 5.06
C THR A 80 4.39 -11.01 5.96
N PHE A 81 4.47 -9.97 6.80
CA PHE A 81 5.59 -9.68 7.69
C PHE A 81 5.14 -9.72 9.16
N CYS A 82 5.23 -10.89 9.78
CA CYS A 82 4.75 -11.12 11.15
C CYS A 82 5.86 -11.47 12.15
N ASN A 83 7.12 -11.54 11.72
CA ASN A 83 8.23 -11.84 12.61
C ASN A 83 8.65 -10.61 13.44
N GLN A 84 9.24 -10.85 14.61
CA GLN A 84 9.68 -9.76 15.51
C GLN A 84 10.72 -8.83 14.88
N ASP A 85 11.61 -9.37 14.04
CA ASP A 85 12.63 -8.58 13.33
C ASP A 85 12.01 -7.64 12.28
N ASP A 86 10.80 -7.93 11.81
CA ASP A 86 10.10 -7.14 10.79
C ASP A 86 9.24 -6.00 11.38
N LEU A 87 9.07 -5.97 12.70
CA LEU A 87 8.20 -5.03 13.40
C LEU A 87 8.45 -3.55 13.04
N PRO A 88 9.69 -3.05 12.89
CA PRO A 88 9.95 -1.68 12.46
C PRO A 88 9.34 -1.34 11.09
N TYR A 89 9.40 -2.27 10.15
CA TYR A 89 8.87 -2.12 8.79
C TYR A 89 7.34 -2.15 8.79
N VAL A 90 6.75 -3.05 9.58
CA VAL A 90 5.29 -3.13 9.77
C VAL A 90 4.77 -1.82 10.33
N ILE A 91 5.37 -1.31 11.40
CA ILE A 91 4.97 -0.02 12.00
C ILE A 91 5.08 1.11 10.98
N ALA A 92 6.17 1.16 10.21
CA ALA A 92 6.35 2.20 9.20
C ALA A 92 5.28 2.16 8.11
N TRP A 93 4.95 0.95 7.63
CA TRP A 93 3.91 0.75 6.62
C TRP A 93 2.52 1.12 7.14
N GLU A 94 2.15 0.63 8.32
CA GLU A 94 0.86 0.92 8.95
C GLU A 94 0.66 2.42 9.18
N VAL A 95 1.68 3.10 9.70
CA VAL A 95 1.63 4.55 9.93
C VAL A 95 1.51 5.31 8.60
N ALA A 96 2.24 4.91 7.56
CA ALA A 96 2.11 5.52 6.24
C ALA A 96 0.70 5.34 5.65
N CYS A 97 0.13 4.13 5.74
CA CYS A 97 -1.26 3.86 5.32
C CYS A 97 -2.27 4.71 6.11
N MET A 98 -2.14 4.80 7.43
CA MET A 98 -3.04 5.62 8.26
C MET A 98 -2.98 7.11 7.92
N ILE A 99 -1.78 7.66 7.72
CA ILE A 99 -1.61 9.06 7.29
C ILE A 99 -2.27 9.28 5.92
N SER A 100 -2.03 8.37 4.97
CA SER A 100 -2.60 8.44 3.62
C SER A 100 -4.12 8.39 3.65
N ILE A 101 -4.72 7.47 4.41
CA ILE A 101 -6.17 7.37 4.61
C ILE A 101 -6.72 8.68 5.20
N SER A 102 -6.04 9.23 6.21
CA SER A 102 -6.46 10.49 6.83
C SER A 102 -6.49 11.63 5.81
N MET A 103 -5.44 11.76 4.99
CA MET A 103 -5.39 12.76 3.92
C MET A 103 -6.55 12.61 2.93
N ILE A 104 -6.88 11.38 2.52
CA ILE A 104 -7.96 11.10 1.57
C ILE A 104 -9.34 11.42 2.15
N VAL A 105 -9.54 11.14 3.44
CA VAL A 105 -10.80 11.46 4.14
C VAL A 105 -11.01 12.97 4.21
N PHE A 106 -9.98 13.73 4.57
CA PHE A 106 -10.03 15.20 4.69
C PHE A 106 -9.91 15.95 3.36
N MET A 107 -9.65 15.24 2.26
CA MET A 107 -9.66 15.78 0.91
C MET A 107 -11.03 16.45 0.63
N GLU A 108 -11.11 17.72 0.26
CA GLU A 108 -12.34 18.35 -0.22
C GLU A 108 -12.43 18.30 -1.75
N LYS A 109 -13.50 18.81 -2.38
CA LYS A 109 -13.60 18.81 -3.86
C LYS A 109 -12.90 20.01 -4.50
N VAL A 110 -12.86 21.15 -3.81
CA VAL A 110 -12.54 22.44 -4.43
C VAL A 110 -11.08 22.82 -4.14
N HIS A 111 -10.33 23.21 -5.17
CA HIS A 111 -8.93 23.69 -5.11
C HIS A 111 -7.90 22.71 -4.50
N GLN A 112 -7.98 21.46 -4.93
CA GLN A 112 -7.18 20.33 -4.44
C GLN A 112 -5.83 20.13 -5.15
N PHE A 113 -5.52 20.93 -6.18
CA PHE A 113 -4.37 20.70 -7.05
C PHE A 113 -3.06 20.53 -6.28
N PHE A 114 -2.77 21.44 -5.35
CA PHE A 114 -1.57 21.35 -4.52
C PHE A 114 -1.69 20.27 -3.45
N PHE A 115 -2.88 20.08 -2.87
CA PHE A 115 -3.11 19.05 -1.86
C PHE A 115 -2.77 17.66 -2.41
N THR A 116 -3.37 17.29 -3.53
CA THR A 116 -3.21 15.96 -4.10
C THR A 116 -1.84 15.76 -4.72
N ARG A 117 -1.36 16.71 -5.53
CA ARG A 117 -0.08 16.54 -6.25
C ARG A 117 1.13 16.63 -5.35
N PHE A 118 1.09 17.40 -4.27
CA PHE A 118 2.22 17.46 -3.34
C PHE A 118 2.04 16.50 -2.17
N TRP A 119 0.95 16.59 -1.42
CA TRP A 119 0.82 15.87 -0.16
C TRP A 119 0.52 14.38 -0.36
N ILE A 120 -0.40 14.03 -1.26
CA ILE A 120 -0.74 12.62 -1.52
C ILE A 120 0.40 11.94 -2.28
N GLU A 121 1.10 12.63 -3.18
CA GLU A 121 2.29 12.07 -3.83
C GLU A 121 3.41 11.80 -2.81
N ALA A 122 3.62 12.73 -1.87
CA ALA A 122 4.61 12.56 -0.80
C ALA A 122 4.31 11.34 0.07
N CYS A 123 3.05 10.87 0.16
CA CYS A 123 2.70 9.65 0.89
C CYS A 123 3.46 8.42 0.38
N SER A 124 3.84 8.38 -0.90
CA SER A 124 4.67 7.29 -1.46
C SER A 124 6.04 7.15 -0.78
N SER A 125 6.56 8.25 -0.25
CA SER A 125 7.86 8.29 0.44
C SER A 125 7.77 8.04 1.95
N LEU A 126 6.56 8.07 2.54
CA LEU A 126 6.36 7.99 3.99
C LEU A 126 6.92 6.71 4.62
N PRO A 127 6.71 5.50 4.07
CA PRO A 127 7.25 4.29 4.68
C PRO A 127 8.78 4.37 4.84
N LEU A 128 9.48 4.86 3.82
CA LEU A 128 10.92 5.03 3.84
C LEU A 128 11.36 6.10 4.85
N LEU A 129 10.67 7.24 4.88
CA LEU A 129 10.94 8.32 5.82
C LEU A 129 10.79 7.84 7.27
N ILE A 130 9.74 7.08 7.58
CA ILE A 130 9.48 6.56 8.92
C ILE A 130 10.56 5.54 9.32
N ILE A 131 10.97 4.64 8.42
CA ILE A 131 12.08 3.70 8.68
C ILE A 131 13.38 4.46 8.98
N LEU A 132 13.68 5.51 8.22
CA LEU A 132 14.88 6.33 8.43
C LEU A 132 14.86 6.99 9.82
N LEU A 133 13.71 7.57 10.21
CA LEU A 133 13.53 8.19 11.54
C LEU A 133 13.69 7.17 12.68
N GLN A 134 13.15 5.96 12.52
CA GLN A 134 13.31 4.89 13.50
C GLN A 134 14.78 4.48 13.64
N LYS A 135 15.52 4.33 12.53
CA LYS A 135 16.95 3.98 12.57
C LYS A 135 17.80 5.08 13.20
N ILE A 136 17.54 6.35 12.89
CA ILE A 136 18.26 7.47 13.52
C ILE A 136 18.05 7.47 15.03
N ARG A 137 16.82 7.21 15.50
CA ARG A 137 16.51 7.10 16.93
C ARG A 137 17.34 6.01 17.62
N VAL A 138 17.51 4.84 16.98
CA VAL A 138 18.28 3.72 17.56
C VAL A 138 19.78 4.02 17.61
N VAL A 139 20.32 4.86 16.73
CA VAL A 139 21.75 5.20 16.70
C VAL A 139 22.13 6.27 17.74
N LEU A 140 21.19 7.13 18.13
CA LEU A 140 21.44 8.26 19.03
C LEU A 140 21.26 7.95 20.53
N PHE A 141 20.81 6.74 20.88
CA PHE A 141 20.55 6.30 22.26
C PHE A 141 21.15 4.92 22.52
#